data_AF-A0AAX0RZ39-F1
#
_entry.id   AF-A0AAX0RZ39-F1
#
_cell.length_a   1.000
_cell.length_b   1.000
_cell.length_c   1.000
_cell.angle_alpha   90.00
_cell.angle_beta   90.00
_cell.angle_gamma   90.00
#
_symmetry.space_group_name_H-M   'P 1'
#
loop_
_entity.id
_entity.type
_entity.pdbx_description
1 polymer ?
#
loop_
_entity_poly.entity_id
_entity_poly.type
_entity_poly.pdbx_seq_one_letter_code
_entity_poly.pdbx_strand_id
1 'polypeptide(L)' 'FLYLATMCLVMNNPEFKALHANNVKVKKIKKMKSIMKLVGKLARVFVGIAKRNESYSPEKLQPFSALAA' A
#
# COMPACT_ATOMS: atom_id res chain seq x y z
N PHE A 1 -13.40 -3.67 -8.31
CA PHE A 1 -12.12 -4.17 -8.87
C PHE A 1 -10.89 -3.89 -7.99
N LEU A 2 -10.64 -2.65 -7.57
CA LEU A 2 -9.39 -2.30 -6.85
C LEU A 2 -9.19 -3.06 -5.51
N TYR A 3 -10.27 -3.35 -4.79
CA TYR A 3 -10.24 -4.19 -3.59
C TYR A 3 -9.69 -5.60 -3.86
N LEU A 4 -10.21 -6.25 -4.91
CA LEU A 4 -9.77 -7.58 -5.32
C LEU A 4 -8.31 -7.57 -5.78
N ALA A 5 -7.93 -6.58 -6.60
CA ALA A 5 -6.53 -6.40 -7.01
C ALA A 5 -5.59 -6.25 -5.81
N THR A 6 -6.00 -5.47 -4.80
CA THR A 6 -5.22 -5.31 -3.57
C THR A 6 -5.12 -6.61 -2.77
N MET A 7 -6.18 -7.40 -2.68
CA MET A 7 -6.13 -8.72 -2.04
C MET A 7 -5.17 -9.66 -2.78
N CYS A 8 -5.24 -9.73 -4.11
CA CYS A 8 -4.30 -10.52 -4.91
C CYS A 8 -2.85 -10.05 -4.69
N LEU A 9 -2.60 -8.75 -4.61
CA LEU A 9 -1.27 -8.21 -4.32
C LEU A 9 -0.80 -8.58 -2.91
N VAL A 10 -1.65 -8.47 -1.89
CA VAL A 10 -1.27 -8.84 -0.50
C VAL A 10 -0.91 -10.33 -0.40
N MET A 11 -1.53 -11.18 -1.22
CA MET A 11 -1.23 -12.62 -1.24
C MET A 11 0.05 -12.95 -2.01
N ASN A 12 0.27 -12.32 -3.17
CA ASN A 12 1.29 -12.76 -4.13
C ASN A 12 2.52 -11.83 -4.20
N ASN A 13 2.43 -10.61 -3.68
CA ASN A 13 3.52 -9.64 -3.71
C ASN A 13 4.12 -9.45 -2.30
N PRO A 14 5.44 -9.66 -2.12
CA PRO A 14 6.08 -9.61 -0.81
C PRO A 14 6.02 -8.22 -0.15
N GLU A 15 6.03 -7.14 -0.93
CA GLU A 15 5.96 -5.77 -0.40
C GLU A 15 4.57 -5.48 0.20
N PHE A 16 3.50 -5.80 -0.53
CA PHE A 16 2.14 -5.63 -0.04
C PHE A 16 1.85 -6.54 1.16
N LYS A 17 2.41 -7.76 1.17
CA LYS A 17 2.35 -8.67 2.32
C LYS A 17 3.05 -8.08 3.54
N ALA A 18 4.24 -7.52 3.38
CA ALA A 18 5.00 -6.88 4.45
C ALA A 18 4.27 -5.63 4.98
N LEU A 19 3.71 -4.80 4.11
CA LEU A 19 2.92 -3.63 4.49
C LEU A 19 1.66 -4.03 5.27
N HIS A 20 0.95 -5.06 4.82
CA HIS A 20 -0.21 -5.58 5.54
C HIS A 20 0.18 -6.13 6.91
N ALA A 21 1.25 -6.93 6.97
CA ALA A 21 1.78 -7.48 8.22
C ALA A 21 2.19 -6.38 9.19
N ASN A 22 2.87 -5.32 8.74
CA ASN A 22 3.24 -4.17 9.56
C ASN A 22 2.01 -3.43 10.10
N ASN A 23 1.02 -3.16 9.25
CA ASN A 23 -0.23 -2.51 9.68
C ASN A 23 -0.96 -3.31 10.77
N VAL A 24 -1.00 -4.64 10.65
CA VAL A 24 -1.72 -5.51 11.60
C VAL A 24 -0.89 -5.77 12.85
N LYS A 25 0.38 -6.16 12.72
CA LYS A 25 1.22 -6.62 13.83
C LYS A 25 1.83 -5.47 14.64
N VAL A 26 2.35 -4.44 13.95
CA VAL A 26 3.04 -3.31 14.57
C VAL A 26 2.04 -2.19 14.88
N LYS A 27 1.28 -1.74 13.88
CA LYS A 27 0.31 -0.64 14.06
C LYS A 27 -1.03 -1.07 14.69
N LYS A 28 -1.20 -2.37 15.01
CA LYS A 28 -2.39 -2.97 15.64
C LYS A 28 -3.71 -2.63 14.92
N ILE A 29 -3.67 -2.45 13.61
CA ILE A 29 -4.86 -2.16 12.79
C ILE A 29 -5.60 -3.46 12.48
N LYS A 30 -6.94 -3.46 12.58
CA LYS A 30 -7.77 -4.61 12.15
C LYS A 30 -7.49 -4.98 10.69
N LYS A 31 -7.48 -6.29 10.38
CA LYS A 31 -7.15 -6.82 9.04
C LYS A 31 -7.90 -6.10 7.91
N MET A 32 -9.22 -5.99 7.99
CA MET A 32 -10.02 -5.31 6.96
C MET A 32 -9.71 -3.82 6.82
N LYS A 33 -9.45 -3.12 7.92
CA LYS A 33 -9.04 -1.71 7.87
C LYS A 33 -7.66 -1.55 7.22
N SER A 34 -6.75 -2.50 7.45
CA SER A 34 -5.47 -2.50 6.72
C SER A 34 -5.65 -2.71 5.23
N ILE A 35 -6.54 -3.62 4.80
CA ILE A 35 -6.79 -3.84 3.36
C ILE A 35 -7.37 -2.57 2.73
N MET A 36 -8.39 -1.96 3.35
CA MET A 36 -8.96 -0.69 2.86
C MET A 36 -7.92 0.43 2.78
N LYS A 37 -6.98 0.49 3.72
CA LYS A 37 -5.88 1.46 3.69
C LYS A 37 -4.93 1.20 2.51
N LEU A 38 -4.65 -0.07 2.20
CA LEU A 38 -3.81 -0.46 1.06
C LEU A 38 -4.52 -0.20 -0.28
N VAL A 39 -5.84 -0.40 -0.37
CA VAL A 39 -6.64 -0.03 -1.55
C VAL A 39 -6.50 1.46 -1.84
N GLY A 40 -6.67 2.32 -0.82
CA GLY A 40 -6.49 3.76 -0.97
C GLY A 40 -5.06 4.16 -1.34
N LYS A 41 -4.05 3.45 -0.82
CA LYS A 41 -2.65 3.65 -1.19
C LYS A 41 -2.40 3.27 -2.67
N LEU A 42 -2.91 2.13 -3.11
CA LEU A 42 -2.80 1.65 -4.49
C LEU A 42 -3.47 2.62 -5.48
N ALA A 43 -4.66 3.12 -5.16
CA ALA A 43 -5.33 4.15 -5.96
C ALA A 43 -4.44 5.39 -6.18
N ARG A 44 -3.84 5.91 -5.11
CA ARG A 44 -2.97 7.10 -5.19
C ARG A 44 -1.72 6.85 -6.03
N VAL A 45 -1.13 5.66 -5.94
CA VAL A 45 0.02 5.29 -6.78
C VAL A 45 -0.36 5.25 -8.25
N PHE A 46 -1.48 4.60 -8.60
CA PHE A 46 -1.94 4.58 -9.99
C PHE A 46 -2.25 5.97 -10.53
N VAL A 47 -2.92 6.82 -9.76
CA VAL A 47 -3.18 8.21 -10.16
C VAL A 47 -1.86 8.97 -10.31
N GLY A 48 -0.88 8.77 -9.43
CA GLY A 48 0.44 9.40 -9.51
C GLY A 48 1.20 9.01 -10.78
N ILE A 49 1.24 7.70 -11.08
CA ILE A 49 1.83 7.14 -12.31
C ILE A 49 1.16 7.76 -13.54
N ALA A 50 -0.18 7.73 -13.60
CA ALA A 50 -0.92 8.25 -14.75
C ALA A 50 -0.74 9.75 -14.95
N LYS A 51 -0.75 10.54 -13.86
CA LYS A 51 -0.65 12.01 -13.96
C LYS A 51 0.75 12.51 -14.30
N ARG A 52 1.80 11.78 -13.87
CA ARG A 52 3.20 12.19 -14.06
C ARG A 52 3.89 11.45 -15.20
N ASN A 53 3.20 10.47 -15.79
CA ASN A 53 3.77 9.53 -16.75
C ASN A 53 5.06 8.87 -16.24
N GLU A 54 5.12 8.62 -14.93
CA GLU A 54 6.27 8.05 -14.25
C GLU A 54 6.08 6.55 -14.07
N SER A 55 7.15 5.78 -14.16
CA SER A 55 7.12 4.36 -13.78
C SER A 55 6.82 4.17 -12.29
N TYR A 56 6.34 2.98 -11.96
CA TYR A 56 6.17 2.57 -10.58
C TYR A 56 7.53 2.60 -9.84
N SER A 57 7.57 3.25 -8.67
CA SER A 57 8.71 3.19 -7.74
C SER A 57 8.24 2.60 -6.40
N PRO A 58 8.91 1.54 -5.90
CA PRO A 58 8.56 0.90 -4.63
C PRO A 58 8.83 1.81 -3.41
N GLU A 59 9.67 2.83 -3.56
CA GLU A 59 9.94 3.82 -2.51
C GLU A 59 8.66 4.58 -2.14
N LYS A 60 7.80 4.84 -3.14
CA LYS A 60 6.49 5.50 -2.94
C LYS A 60 5.49 4.64 -2.15
N LEU A 61 5.76 3.34 -1.99
CA LEU A 61 4.94 2.43 -1.17
C LEU A 61 5.40 2.33 0.28
N GLN A 62 6.58 2.84 0.62
CA GLN A 62 7.08 2.75 1.99
C GLN A 62 6.11 3.44 2.98
N PRO A 63 6.09 3.00 4.26
CA PRO A 63 5.47 3.81 5.30
C PRO A 63 6.17 5.17 5.26
N PHE A 64 5.40 6.27 5.16
CA PHE A 64 5.94 7.60 5.37
C PHE A 64 6.62 7.57 6.74
N SER A 65 7.96 7.50 6.78
CA SER A 65 8.68 7.90 7.97
C SER A 65 8.29 9.36 8.17
N ALA A 66 7.81 9.69 9.36
CA ALA A 66 7.69 11.09 9.70
C ALA A 66 9.08 11.68 9.47
N LEU A 67 9.19 12.55 8.46
CA LEU A 67 10.38 13.35 8.25
C LEU A 67 10.64 14.03 9.60
N ALA A 68 11.84 13.82 10.12
CA ALA A 68 12.35 14.55 11.26
C ALA A 68 12.09 16.05 11.05
N ALA A 69 11.49 16.69 12.05
CA ALA A 69 11.44 18.13 12.24
C ALA A 69 11.99 18.40 13.63
#